data_AF-A0A835BCU9-F1
#
_entry.id   AF-A0A835BCU9-F1
#
_cell.length_a   1.000
_cell.length_b   1.000
_cell.length_c   1.000
_cell.angle_alpha   90.00
_cell.angle_beta   90.00
_cell.angle_gamma   90.00
#
_symmetry.space_group_name_H-M   'P 1'
#
loop_
_entity.id
_entity.type
_entity.pdbx_description
1 polymer ?
#
loop_
_entity_poly.entity_id
_entity_poly.type
_entity_poly.pdbx_seq_one_letter_code
_entity_poly.pdbx_strand_id
1 'polypeptide(L)'
;MKITVHSSKVVKPAAYAGVDAAAAATTTTVIPLTAFDLISYDNYVSSIHAFHPPSPTNAALEDALARVLAVYREWAGRLCVADGRRGILLNDAGVRFVEASSDAAFESAVMPRRGRITPEVRFLHPRAEDEELLLLQVTRFACGSLVVGYTMHHAVGDGFAAGQFMAAWGQTARGVPIDPVPVHDRTSFFLPRTPPRVEFDHRASEFRQRDDVDNNDNHHAAELKDDEVVIQQLRSRASGNGTTQHHHHHRPYSTAQCLVAHIWRWVHGQPRALGAPDRHGGGAPGGAARARGGAHPRGGRPRRQRLLQVLHRLCELGGGGGGRPRAGGCGGARGRGAVP
;
A
#
# COMPACT_ATOMS: atom_id res chain seq x y z
N MET A 1 22.29 -4.68 -11.49
CA MET A 1 21.85 -6.08 -11.29
C MET A 1 20.99 -6.52 -12.48
N LYS A 2 21.09 -7.77 -12.95
CA LYS A 2 20.19 -8.33 -13.98
C LYS A 2 19.19 -9.28 -13.33
N ILE A 3 17.90 -9.08 -13.60
CA ILE A 3 16.84 -10.03 -13.24
C ILE A 3 16.49 -10.84 -14.49
N THR A 4 16.48 -12.16 -14.35
CA THR A 4 16.08 -13.09 -15.41
C THR A 4 14.76 -13.71 -15.00
N VAL A 5 13.69 -13.46 -15.77
CA VAL A 5 12.39 -14.10 -15.59
C VAL A 5 12.41 -15.46 -16.28
N HIS A 6 12.03 -16.51 -15.54
CA HIS A 6 11.99 -17.90 -16.02
C HIS A 6 10.58 -18.35 -16.36
N SER A 7 9.58 -17.86 -15.62
CA SER A 7 8.18 -18.20 -15.82
C SER A 7 7.28 -17.04 -15.44
N SER A 8 6.16 -16.90 -16.15
CA SER A 8 5.03 -16.05 -15.78
C SER A 8 3.78 -16.85 -16.09
N LYS A 9 3.01 -17.18 -15.04
CA LYS A 9 1.83 -18.03 -15.15
C LYS A 9 0.70 -17.52 -14.25
N VAL A 10 -0.49 -18.03 -14.51
CA VAL A 10 -1.68 -17.74 -13.71
C VAL A 10 -1.87 -18.83 -12.66
N VAL A 11 -1.95 -18.44 -11.39
CA VAL A 11 -2.30 -19.32 -10.27
C VAL A 11 -3.75 -19.08 -9.88
N LYS A 12 -4.55 -20.13 -9.94
CA LYS A 12 -5.97 -20.09 -9.58
C LYS A 12 -6.19 -20.59 -8.15
N PRO A 13 -7.30 -20.20 -7.50
CA PRO A 13 -7.73 -20.81 -6.26
C PRO A 13 -7.75 -22.35 -6.36
N ALA A 14 -7.23 -23.03 -5.33
CA ALA A 14 -7.36 -24.47 -5.21
C ALA A 14 -8.84 -24.83 -5.06
N ALA A 15 -9.26 -25.95 -5.65
CA ALA A 15 -10.60 -26.48 -5.44
C ALA A 15 -10.80 -26.78 -3.95
N TYR A 16 -11.88 -26.27 -3.36
CA TYR A 16 -12.24 -26.62 -1.99
C TYR A 16 -12.59 -28.11 -1.90
N ALA A 17 -12.14 -28.79 -0.84
CA ALA A 17 -12.66 -30.10 -0.52
C ALA A 17 -14.18 -29.99 -0.25
N GLY A 18 -15.00 -30.54 -1.15
CA GLY A 18 -16.46 -30.56 -1.03
C GLY A 18 -17.24 -29.54 -1.89
N VAL A 19 -16.57 -28.77 -2.75
CA VAL A 19 -17.25 -27.96 -3.78
C VAL A 19 -16.92 -28.57 -5.15
N ASP A 20 -17.96 -28.98 -5.90
CA ASP A 20 -17.77 -29.52 -7.24
C ASP A 20 -16.97 -28.53 -8.11
N ALA A 21 -15.92 -29.03 -8.78
CA ALA A 21 -15.05 -28.23 -9.64
C ALA A 21 -15.82 -27.48 -10.75
N ALA A 22 -17.00 -27.98 -11.11
CA ALA A 22 -17.92 -27.34 -12.04
C ALA A 22 -18.62 -26.09 -11.45
N ALA A 23 -18.87 -26.04 -10.14
CA ALA A 23 -19.50 -24.89 -9.47
C ALA A 23 -18.51 -23.74 -9.21
N ALA A 24 -17.23 -24.06 -9.01
CA ALA A 24 -16.15 -23.06 -8.89
C ALA A 24 -15.88 -22.31 -10.20
N ALA A 25 -16.13 -22.93 -11.36
CA ALA A 25 -15.89 -22.36 -12.68
C ALA A 25 -16.97 -21.36 -13.15
N THR A 26 -18.06 -21.19 -12.39
CA THR A 26 -19.27 -20.43 -12.80
C THR A 26 -19.72 -19.39 -11.79
N THR A 27 -18.84 -18.88 -10.92
CA THR A 27 -19.25 -17.86 -9.95
C THR A 27 -19.41 -16.50 -10.63
N THR A 28 -20.67 -16.09 -10.80
CA THR A 28 -21.09 -14.74 -11.21
C THR A 28 -21.19 -13.78 -10.03
N THR A 29 -20.72 -14.19 -8.85
CA THR A 29 -20.78 -13.40 -7.63
C THR A 29 -19.94 -12.14 -7.77
N VAL A 30 -20.59 -10.99 -7.60
CA VAL A 30 -19.94 -9.69 -7.56
C VAL A 30 -19.98 -9.16 -6.13
N ILE A 31 -18.81 -8.84 -5.58
CA ILE A 31 -18.71 -8.08 -4.33
C ILE A 31 -18.70 -6.60 -4.71
N PRO A 32 -19.74 -5.81 -4.37
CA PRO A 32 -19.72 -4.38 -4.67
C PRO A 32 -18.63 -3.67 -3.86
N LEU A 33 -17.96 -2.71 -4.51
CA LEU A 33 -17.01 -1.84 -3.81
C LEU A 33 -17.76 -0.94 -2.82
N THR A 34 -17.21 -0.80 -1.62
CA THR A 34 -17.72 0.11 -0.59
C THR A 34 -17.39 1.56 -0.91
N ALA A 35 -17.97 2.51 -0.18
CA ALA A 35 -17.60 3.92 -0.31
C ALA A 35 -16.10 4.18 -0.02
N PHE A 36 -15.49 3.39 0.87
CA PHE A 36 -14.07 3.48 1.22
C PHE A 36 -13.16 2.88 0.15
N ASP A 37 -13.63 1.85 -0.55
CA ASP A 37 -12.92 1.31 -1.71
C ASP A 37 -12.92 2.31 -2.87
N LEU A 38 -14.04 3.01 -3.09
CA LEU A 38 -14.23 3.96 -4.19
C LEU A 38 -13.51 5.30 -4.02
N ILE A 39 -13.34 5.76 -2.78
CA ILE A 39 -12.61 7.00 -2.48
C ILE A 39 -11.09 6.79 -2.47
N SER A 40 -10.64 5.54 -2.33
CA SER A 40 -9.23 5.18 -2.37
C SER A 40 -8.64 5.39 -3.78
N TYR A 41 -7.33 5.21 -3.89
CA TYR A 41 -6.64 5.33 -5.16
C TYR A 41 -7.06 4.22 -6.13
N ASP A 42 -7.43 4.61 -7.35
CA ASP A 42 -7.75 3.67 -8.43
C ASP A 42 -6.48 3.32 -9.22
N ASN A 43 -5.53 2.67 -8.54
CA ASN A 43 -4.24 2.32 -9.12
C ASN A 43 -3.65 1.06 -8.48
N TYR A 44 -2.50 0.63 -9.01
CA TYR A 44 -1.69 -0.43 -8.41
C TYR A 44 -0.69 0.11 -7.39
N VAL A 45 -0.51 -0.64 -6.31
CA VAL A 45 0.52 -0.41 -5.29
C VAL A 45 1.44 -1.63 -5.23
N SER A 46 2.74 -1.36 -5.15
CA SER A 46 3.77 -2.40 -5.08
C SER A 46 4.52 -2.38 -3.75
N SER A 47 4.91 -3.56 -3.28
CA SER A 47 5.77 -3.74 -2.10
C SER A 47 6.66 -4.97 -2.28
N ILE A 48 7.77 -4.99 -1.55
CA ILE A 48 8.80 -6.03 -1.64
C ILE A 48 9.20 -6.49 -0.24
N HIS A 49 9.28 -7.80 -0.07
CA HIS A 49 9.73 -8.48 1.15
C HIS A 49 10.97 -9.32 0.83
N ALA A 50 12.02 -9.17 1.63
CA ALA A 50 13.27 -9.91 1.47
C ALA A 50 13.48 -10.88 2.62
N PHE A 51 13.91 -12.10 2.30
CA PHE A 51 14.10 -13.21 3.23
C PHE A 51 15.52 -13.76 3.09
N HIS A 52 16.19 -13.95 4.21
CA HIS A 52 17.46 -14.68 4.25
C HIS A 52 17.23 -16.18 3.98
N PRO A 53 18.22 -16.89 3.43
CA PRO A 53 18.16 -18.35 3.34
C PRO A 53 18.14 -19.00 4.74
N PRO A 54 17.59 -20.22 4.87
CA PRO A 54 16.91 -21.00 3.83
C PRO A 54 15.50 -20.47 3.53
N SER A 55 15.02 -20.69 2.31
CA SER A 55 13.66 -20.31 1.87
C SER A 55 12.92 -21.50 1.26
N PRO A 56 11.56 -21.54 1.34
CA PRO A 56 10.75 -22.57 0.68
C PRO A 56 11.01 -22.63 -0.83
N THR A 57 10.68 -23.75 -1.49
CA THR A 57 10.79 -23.88 -2.96
C THR A 57 9.72 -23.03 -3.68
N ASN A 58 9.94 -22.71 -4.96
CA ASN A 58 8.93 -21.97 -5.74
C ASN A 58 7.61 -22.75 -5.83
N ALA A 59 7.69 -24.07 -6.03
CA ALA A 59 6.53 -24.95 -6.06
C ALA A 59 5.74 -24.92 -4.74
N ALA A 60 6.42 -24.89 -3.58
CA ALA A 60 5.75 -24.79 -2.29
C ALA A 60 5.05 -23.43 -2.10
N LEU A 61 5.65 -22.34 -2.60
CA LEU A 61 5.05 -21.01 -2.55
C LEU A 61 3.83 -20.90 -3.46
N GLU A 62 3.91 -21.45 -4.67
CA GLU A 62 2.81 -21.53 -5.64
C GLU A 62 1.64 -22.37 -5.12
N ASP A 63 1.92 -23.55 -4.59
CA ASP A 63 0.91 -24.44 -4.00
C ASP A 63 0.21 -23.79 -2.79
N ALA A 64 0.98 -23.12 -1.93
CA ALA A 64 0.41 -22.33 -0.85
C ALA A 64 -0.41 -21.13 -1.35
N LEU A 65 -0.01 -20.54 -2.49
CA LEU A 65 -0.73 -19.43 -3.11
C LEU A 65 -2.10 -19.90 -3.63
N ALA A 66 -2.15 -21.04 -4.33
CA ALA A 66 -3.40 -21.63 -4.79
C ALA A 66 -4.36 -21.88 -3.61
N ARG A 67 -3.86 -22.44 -2.50
CA ARG A 67 -4.67 -22.67 -1.30
C ARG A 67 -5.15 -21.39 -0.62
N VAL A 68 -4.30 -20.39 -0.42
CA VAL A 68 -4.73 -19.15 0.25
C VAL A 68 -5.71 -18.35 -0.61
N LEU A 69 -5.61 -18.44 -1.94
CA LEU A 69 -6.56 -17.83 -2.87
C LEU A 69 -7.95 -18.48 -2.83
N ALA A 70 -8.06 -19.73 -2.38
CA ALA A 70 -9.37 -20.29 -2.07
C ALA A 70 -10.06 -19.43 -1.01
N VAL A 71 -9.33 -19.00 0.03
CA VAL A 71 -9.87 -18.15 1.10
C VAL A 71 -9.99 -16.69 0.65
N TYR A 72 -8.99 -16.14 -0.04
CA TYR A 72 -8.98 -14.75 -0.53
C TYR A 72 -9.29 -14.66 -2.02
N ARG A 73 -10.52 -15.03 -2.41
CA ARG A 73 -10.92 -15.10 -3.82
C ARG A 73 -10.91 -13.75 -4.52
N GLU A 74 -11.06 -12.64 -3.79
CA GLU A 74 -11.04 -11.30 -4.38
C GLU A 74 -9.76 -11.05 -5.19
N TRP A 75 -8.61 -11.55 -4.73
CA TRP A 75 -7.35 -11.37 -5.43
C TRP A 75 -7.29 -12.12 -6.76
N ALA A 76 -8.01 -13.24 -6.87
CA ALA A 76 -8.12 -14.03 -8.10
C ALA A 76 -9.25 -13.55 -9.02
N GLY A 77 -10.02 -12.54 -8.62
CA GLY A 77 -11.13 -11.98 -9.39
C GLY A 77 -10.70 -10.92 -10.41
N ARG A 78 -11.67 -10.17 -10.93
CA ARG A 78 -11.48 -9.00 -11.79
C ARG A 78 -12.37 -7.85 -11.36
N LEU A 79 -11.90 -6.61 -11.54
CA LEU A 79 -12.78 -5.45 -11.36
C LEU A 79 -13.85 -5.46 -12.46
N CYS A 80 -15.08 -5.14 -12.09
CA CYS A 80 -16.20 -5.08 -13.01
C CYS A 80 -17.14 -3.93 -12.66
N VAL A 81 -18.13 -3.70 -13.53
CA VAL A 81 -19.29 -2.86 -13.25
C VAL A 81 -20.54 -3.73 -13.38
N ALA A 82 -21.30 -3.84 -12.29
CA ALA A 82 -22.58 -4.55 -12.24
C ALA A 82 -23.66 -3.57 -11.75
N ASP A 83 -24.79 -3.50 -12.46
CA ASP A 83 -25.90 -2.59 -12.15
C ASP A 83 -25.47 -1.12 -11.95
N GLY A 84 -24.52 -0.65 -12.76
CA GLY A 84 -23.97 0.70 -12.68
C GLY A 84 -23.04 0.95 -11.48
N ARG A 85 -22.71 -0.08 -10.70
CA ARG A 85 -21.82 0.00 -9.54
C ARG A 85 -20.54 -0.79 -9.79
N ARG A 86 -19.40 -0.23 -9.40
CA ARG A 86 -18.13 -0.95 -9.44
C ARG A 86 -18.11 -2.06 -8.40
N GLY A 87 -17.51 -3.18 -8.76
CA GLY A 87 -17.38 -4.35 -7.90
C GLY A 87 -16.20 -5.22 -8.28
N ILE A 88 -16.02 -6.29 -7.53
CA ILE A 88 -15.06 -7.36 -7.76
C ILE A 88 -15.85 -8.59 -8.19
N LEU A 89 -15.70 -8.99 -9.45
CA LEU A 89 -16.22 -10.25 -9.95
C LEU A 89 -15.31 -11.38 -9.47
N LEU A 90 -15.87 -12.28 -8.66
CA LEU A 90 -15.18 -13.48 -8.17
C LEU A 90 -15.20 -14.57 -9.25
N ASN A 91 -14.50 -14.36 -10.36
CA ASN A 91 -14.46 -15.31 -11.49
C ASN A 91 -13.31 -16.33 -11.43
N ASP A 92 -12.51 -16.31 -10.35
CA ASP A 92 -11.34 -17.18 -10.16
C ASP A 92 -10.40 -17.21 -11.39
N ALA A 93 -10.34 -16.09 -12.13
CA ALA A 93 -9.46 -15.92 -13.28
C ALA A 93 -7.97 -16.09 -12.87
N GLY A 94 -7.66 -15.85 -11.59
CA GLY A 94 -6.37 -16.14 -10.98
C GLY A 94 -5.47 -14.92 -10.87
N VAL A 95 -4.32 -15.13 -10.23
CA VAL A 95 -3.28 -14.14 -9.99
C VAL A 95 -2.06 -14.44 -10.86
N ARG A 96 -1.32 -13.41 -11.24
CA ARG A 96 -0.04 -13.60 -11.95
C ARG A 96 1.05 -13.99 -10.97
N PHE A 97 1.75 -15.09 -11.24
CA PHE A 97 2.90 -15.57 -10.47
C PHE A 97 4.13 -15.65 -11.36
N VAL A 98 5.13 -14.83 -11.07
CA VAL A 98 6.37 -14.68 -11.82
C VAL A 98 7.51 -15.31 -11.05
N GLU A 99 8.24 -16.21 -11.70
CA GLU A 99 9.44 -16.82 -11.15
C GLU A 99 10.67 -16.20 -11.81
N ALA A 100 11.59 -15.65 -11.01
CA ALA A 100 12.77 -14.96 -11.49
C ALA A 100 14.02 -15.32 -10.68
N SER A 101 15.19 -15.01 -11.23
CA SER A 101 16.46 -15.07 -10.52
C SER A 101 17.38 -13.88 -10.80
N SER A 102 18.39 -13.74 -9.95
CA SER A 102 19.48 -12.79 -10.09
C SER A 102 20.80 -13.46 -9.73
N ASP A 103 21.80 -13.31 -10.59
CA ASP A 103 23.15 -13.83 -10.35
C ASP A 103 23.93 -12.97 -9.33
N ALA A 104 23.33 -11.89 -8.82
CA ALA A 104 23.93 -11.04 -7.80
C ALA A 104 23.52 -11.47 -6.38
N ALA A 105 24.27 -11.01 -5.37
CA ALA A 105 23.86 -11.12 -3.96
C ALA A 105 22.95 -9.93 -3.58
N PHE A 106 21.80 -10.20 -2.94
CA PHE A 106 20.77 -9.19 -2.67
C PHE A 106 21.29 -7.94 -1.95
N GLU A 107 22.07 -8.12 -0.88
CA GLU A 107 22.63 -7.00 -0.11
C GLU A 107 23.53 -6.11 -0.97
N SER A 108 24.40 -6.70 -1.78
CA SER A 108 25.29 -5.94 -2.66
C SER A 108 24.54 -5.23 -3.80
N ALA A 109 23.46 -5.84 -4.28
CA ALA A 109 22.74 -5.39 -5.46
C ALA A 109 21.67 -4.34 -5.16
N VAL A 110 21.02 -4.44 -4.00
CA VAL A 110 19.83 -3.66 -3.64
C VAL A 110 20.08 -2.77 -2.43
N MET A 111 20.99 -3.17 -1.53
CA MET A 111 21.34 -2.41 -0.32
C MET A 111 22.85 -2.20 -0.14
N PRO A 112 23.60 -1.74 -1.18
CA PRO A 112 25.04 -1.57 -1.07
C PRO A 112 25.34 -0.43 -0.09
N ARG A 113 25.71 -0.78 1.15
CA ARG A 113 26.30 0.05 2.22
C ARG A 113 25.79 1.51 2.35
N ARG A 114 25.37 1.90 3.56
CA ARG A 114 24.77 3.21 3.93
C ARG A 114 23.30 3.38 3.54
N GLY A 115 22.55 2.28 3.45
CA GLY A 115 21.10 2.33 3.55
C GLY A 115 20.35 2.99 2.39
N ARG A 116 21.03 3.25 1.28
CA ARG A 116 20.36 3.64 0.03
C ARG A 116 19.93 2.37 -0.68
N ILE A 117 18.62 2.20 -0.85
CA ILE A 117 18.06 1.19 -1.73
C ILE A 117 18.36 1.63 -3.17
N THR A 118 18.80 0.71 -4.02
CA THR A 118 19.11 1.06 -5.41
C THR A 118 17.85 1.05 -6.28
N PRO A 119 17.82 1.80 -7.41
CA PRO A 119 16.67 1.82 -8.32
C PRO A 119 16.29 0.44 -8.89
N GLU A 120 17.20 -0.52 -8.89
CA GLU A 120 16.98 -1.89 -9.35
C GLU A 120 15.90 -2.63 -8.57
N VAL A 121 15.53 -2.14 -7.38
CA VAL A 121 14.39 -2.66 -6.60
C VAL A 121 13.08 -2.67 -7.39
N ARG A 122 12.92 -1.78 -8.38
CA ARG A 122 11.74 -1.73 -9.27
C ARG A 122 11.54 -2.98 -10.14
N PHE A 123 12.59 -3.80 -10.30
CA PHE A 123 12.54 -5.04 -11.07
C PHE A 123 12.22 -6.27 -10.21
N LEU A 124 11.98 -6.08 -8.91
CA LEU A 124 11.72 -7.15 -7.95
C LEU A 124 10.23 -7.36 -7.66
N HIS A 125 9.36 -6.63 -8.36
CA HIS A 125 7.92 -6.85 -8.38
C HIS A 125 7.45 -6.84 -9.83
N PRO A 126 6.34 -7.53 -10.16
CA PRO A 126 5.81 -7.51 -11.50
C PRO A 126 5.21 -6.14 -11.82
N ARG A 127 5.12 -5.79 -13.10
CA ARG A 127 4.36 -4.63 -13.56
C ARG A 127 2.93 -5.09 -13.88
N ALA A 128 1.96 -4.28 -13.49
CA ALA A 128 0.58 -4.52 -13.89
C ALA A 128 0.41 -4.10 -15.35
N GLU A 129 0.20 -5.09 -16.22
CA GLU A 129 -0.02 -4.89 -17.66
C GLU A 129 -1.44 -5.31 -18.08
N ASP A 130 -2.11 -6.08 -17.22
CA ASP A 130 -3.35 -6.78 -17.49
C ASP A 130 -4.37 -6.55 -16.35
N GLU A 131 -5.49 -7.27 -16.38
CA GLU A 131 -6.63 -7.08 -15.48
C GLU A 131 -6.47 -7.76 -14.10
N GLU A 132 -5.37 -8.47 -13.82
CA GLU A 132 -5.14 -9.14 -12.53
C GLU A 132 -5.13 -8.16 -11.35
N LEU A 133 -5.90 -8.47 -10.31
CA LEU A 133 -5.96 -7.65 -9.10
C LEU A 133 -4.76 -7.83 -8.17
N LEU A 134 -4.04 -8.95 -8.31
CA LEU A 134 -2.81 -9.25 -7.61
C LEU A 134 -1.81 -9.91 -8.56
N LEU A 135 -0.58 -9.44 -8.51
CA LEU A 135 0.56 -9.97 -9.22
C LEU A 135 1.69 -10.19 -8.21
N LEU A 136 2.36 -11.34 -8.30
CA LEU A 136 3.43 -11.77 -7.41
C LEU A 136 4.67 -12.14 -8.21
N GLN A 137 5.84 -11.78 -7.69
CA GLN A 137 7.13 -12.20 -8.23
C GLN A 137 8.00 -12.77 -7.11
N VAL A 138 8.49 -14.00 -7.31
CA VAL A 138 9.49 -14.64 -6.46
C VAL A 138 10.84 -14.59 -7.17
N THR A 139 11.78 -13.85 -6.59
CA THR A 139 13.13 -13.66 -7.16
C THR A 139 14.17 -14.32 -6.27
N ARG A 140 14.88 -15.32 -6.80
CA ARG A 140 15.99 -15.99 -6.11
C ARG A 140 17.33 -15.37 -6.45
N PHE A 141 18.10 -15.02 -5.43
CA PHE A 141 19.43 -14.43 -5.58
C PHE A 141 20.52 -15.50 -5.45
N ALA A 142 21.70 -15.26 -6.04
CA ALA A 142 22.85 -16.18 -5.97
C ALA A 142 23.30 -16.49 -4.54
N CYS A 143 23.06 -15.58 -3.58
CA CYS A 143 23.33 -15.79 -2.16
C CYS A 143 22.27 -16.65 -1.43
N GLY A 144 21.29 -17.22 -2.13
CA GLY A 144 20.19 -18.01 -1.56
C GLY A 144 19.04 -17.19 -0.98
N SER A 145 19.17 -15.85 -0.92
CA SER A 145 18.10 -14.96 -0.50
C SER A 145 16.90 -15.04 -1.45
N LEU A 146 15.70 -14.96 -0.88
CA LEU A 146 14.44 -14.90 -1.60
C LEU A 146 13.87 -13.49 -1.46
N VAL A 147 13.45 -12.91 -2.57
CA VAL A 147 12.66 -11.67 -2.57
C VAL A 147 11.28 -11.97 -3.12
N VAL A 148 10.25 -11.55 -2.39
CA VAL A 148 8.85 -11.62 -2.79
C VAL A 148 8.35 -10.21 -3.01
N GLY A 149 8.18 -9.83 -4.28
CA GLY A 149 7.51 -8.60 -4.64
C GLY A 149 6.06 -8.86 -5.02
N TYR A 150 5.18 -7.93 -4.66
CA TYR A 150 3.80 -7.95 -5.15
C TYR A 150 3.39 -6.60 -5.69
N THR A 151 2.40 -6.64 -6.56
CA THR A 151 1.71 -5.47 -7.11
C THR A 151 0.22 -5.78 -7.07
N MET A 152 -0.56 -4.94 -6.40
CA MET A 152 -1.98 -5.17 -6.15
C MET A 152 -2.81 -3.94 -6.47
N HIS A 153 -4.04 -4.16 -6.92
CA HIS A 153 -4.97 -3.08 -7.21
C HIS A 153 -5.56 -2.53 -5.90
N HIS A 154 -5.36 -1.25 -5.62
CA HIS A 154 -5.65 -0.64 -4.31
C HIS A 154 -7.16 -0.54 -4.01
N ALA A 155 -8.02 -0.51 -5.03
CA ALA A 155 -9.47 -0.61 -4.85
C ALA A 155 -9.96 -1.93 -4.19
N VAL A 156 -9.11 -2.98 -4.15
CA VAL A 156 -9.48 -4.26 -3.53
C VAL A 156 -9.17 -4.26 -2.03
N GLY A 157 -8.14 -3.54 -1.58
CA GLY A 157 -7.78 -3.50 -0.17
C GLY A 157 -6.74 -2.43 0.13
N ASP A 158 -6.69 -2.03 1.40
CA ASP A 158 -5.69 -1.10 1.92
C ASP A 158 -4.38 -1.84 2.31
N GLY A 159 -3.41 -1.08 2.86
CA GLY A 159 -2.15 -1.65 3.33
C GLY A 159 -2.31 -2.70 4.43
N PHE A 160 -3.38 -2.62 5.25
CA PHE A 160 -3.65 -3.62 6.28
C PHE A 160 -4.16 -4.92 5.65
N ALA A 161 -5.12 -4.85 4.73
CA ALA A 161 -5.62 -6.00 3.99
C ALA A 161 -4.51 -6.69 3.18
N ALA A 162 -3.60 -5.91 2.57
CA ALA A 162 -2.41 -6.43 1.89
C ALA A 162 -1.51 -7.22 2.85
N GLY A 163 -1.23 -6.66 4.03
CA GLY A 163 -0.43 -7.31 5.07
C GLY A 163 -1.06 -8.61 5.58
N GLN A 164 -2.37 -8.61 5.80
CA GLN A 164 -3.13 -9.80 6.19
C GLN A 164 -3.04 -10.91 5.15
N PHE A 165 -3.22 -10.59 3.86
CA PHE A 165 -3.07 -11.56 2.79
C PHE A 165 -1.65 -12.17 2.75
N MET A 166 -0.60 -11.34 2.84
CA MET A 166 0.78 -11.83 2.84
C MET A 166 1.08 -12.71 4.05
N ALA A 167 0.53 -12.38 5.22
CA ALA A 167 0.64 -13.19 6.42
C ALA A 167 -0.10 -14.54 6.26
N ALA A 168 -1.33 -14.53 5.72
CA ALA A 168 -2.12 -15.72 5.44
C ALA A 168 -1.45 -16.64 4.42
N TRP A 169 -0.81 -16.08 3.38
CA TRP A 169 -0.03 -16.86 2.43
C TRP A 169 1.17 -17.53 3.11
N GLY A 170 1.89 -16.80 3.96
CA GLY A 170 2.99 -17.34 4.75
C GLY A 170 2.55 -18.41 5.77
N GLN A 171 1.38 -18.25 6.41
CA GLN A 171 0.76 -19.26 7.27
C GLN A 171 0.44 -20.54 6.48
N THR A 172 -0.20 -20.38 5.32
CA THR A 172 -0.55 -21.48 4.41
C THR A 172 0.68 -22.22 3.90
N ALA A 173 1.78 -21.50 3.61
CA ALA A 173 3.06 -22.08 3.20
C ALA A 173 3.74 -22.89 4.32
N ARG A 174 3.48 -22.54 5.59
CA ARG A 174 3.94 -23.30 6.77
C ARG A 174 2.99 -24.43 7.18
N GLY A 175 1.84 -24.55 6.54
CA GLY A 175 0.82 -25.53 6.92
C GLY A 175 0.13 -25.22 8.26
N VAL A 176 0.12 -23.96 8.69
CA VAL A 176 -0.62 -23.54 9.89
C VAL A 176 -1.95 -22.88 9.50
N PRO A 177 -2.97 -22.90 10.38
CA PRO A 177 -4.24 -22.23 10.10
C PRO A 177 -4.07 -20.74 9.81
N ILE A 178 -4.92 -20.22 8.93
CA ILE A 178 -5.00 -18.78 8.67
C ILE A 178 -5.63 -18.11 9.89
N ASP A 179 -4.92 -17.13 10.44
CA ASP A 179 -5.35 -16.36 11.62
C ASP A 179 -4.84 -14.91 11.48
N PRO A 180 -5.73 -13.90 11.52
CA PRO A 180 -7.19 -13.99 11.69
C PRO A 180 -7.91 -14.58 10.48
N VAL A 181 -9.09 -15.16 10.72
CA VAL A 181 -10.01 -15.56 9.66
C VAL A 181 -10.49 -14.30 8.93
N PRO A 182 -10.35 -14.21 7.59
CA PRO A 182 -10.78 -13.03 6.86
C PRO A 182 -12.31 -12.93 6.79
N VAL A 183 -12.80 -11.69 6.70
CA VAL A 183 -14.22 -11.36 6.54
C VAL A 183 -14.39 -10.69 5.17
N HIS A 184 -15.19 -11.32 4.31
CA HIS A 184 -15.35 -10.91 2.91
C HIS A 184 -16.69 -10.23 2.61
N ASP A 185 -17.65 -10.29 3.55
CA ASP A 185 -18.97 -9.67 3.39
C ASP A 185 -18.88 -8.15 3.50
N ARG A 186 -18.46 -7.49 2.42
CA ARG A 186 -18.38 -6.02 2.36
C ARG A 186 -19.75 -5.35 2.44
N THR A 187 -20.80 -6.03 1.99
CA THR A 187 -22.16 -5.49 1.86
C THR A 187 -22.82 -5.21 3.20
N SER A 188 -22.49 -5.99 4.24
CA SER A 188 -23.02 -5.79 5.58
C SER A 188 -22.32 -4.66 6.35
N PHE A 189 -21.19 -4.14 5.85
CA PHE A 189 -20.47 -3.03 6.48
C PHE A 189 -20.84 -1.68 5.85
N PHE A 190 -20.69 -0.62 6.66
CA PHE A 190 -20.83 0.78 6.23
C PHE A 190 -22.21 1.14 5.64
N LEU A 191 -23.26 0.47 6.09
CA LEU A 191 -24.64 0.83 5.74
C LEU A 191 -24.92 2.28 6.18
N PRO A 192 -25.59 3.08 5.33
CA PRO A 192 -25.94 4.45 5.67
C PRO A 192 -26.93 4.47 6.84
N ARG A 193 -26.78 5.48 7.71
CA ARG A 193 -27.73 5.73 8.80
C ARG A 193 -29.13 6.03 8.25
N THR A 194 -30.17 5.69 9.01
CA THR A 194 -31.56 6.01 8.71
C THR A 194 -32.16 6.83 9.86
N PRO A 195 -32.44 8.15 9.69
CA PRO A 195 -32.19 8.94 8.48
C PRO A 195 -30.68 9.22 8.25
N PRO A 196 -30.28 9.53 7.00
CA PRO A 196 -28.92 9.97 6.73
C PRO A 196 -28.57 11.21 7.55
N ARG A 197 -27.40 11.21 8.17
CA ARG A 197 -26.88 12.34 8.93
C ARG A 197 -25.50 12.68 8.40
N VAL A 198 -25.33 13.90 7.89
CA VAL A 198 -24.07 14.41 7.34
C VAL A 198 -23.65 15.58 8.21
N GLU A 199 -22.52 15.44 8.90
CA GLU A 199 -22.04 16.40 9.92
C GLU A 199 -20.87 17.25 9.41
N PHE A 200 -20.18 16.79 8.36
CA PHE A 200 -19.00 17.43 7.80
C PHE A 200 -19.18 17.72 6.31
N ASP A 201 -18.48 18.74 5.81
CA ASP A 201 -18.47 19.04 4.38
C ASP A 201 -17.48 18.13 3.64
N HIS A 202 -18.03 17.08 3.03
CA HIS A 202 -17.26 16.12 2.26
C HIS A 202 -16.92 16.60 0.83
N ARG A 203 -17.58 17.67 0.34
CA ARG A 203 -17.34 18.19 -1.02
C ARG A 203 -16.03 18.97 -1.13
N ALA A 204 -15.54 19.52 -0.01
CA ALA A 204 -14.28 20.25 0.04
C ALA A 204 -13.06 19.35 0.31
N SER A 205 -13.29 18.08 0.68
CA SER A 205 -12.25 17.16 1.18
C SER A 205 -12.14 15.93 0.29
N GLU A 206 -13.15 15.05 0.36
CA GLU A 206 -13.14 13.73 -0.23
C GLU A 206 -13.58 13.70 -1.70
N PHE A 207 -14.58 14.52 -2.05
CA PHE A 207 -15.12 14.59 -3.41
C PHE A 207 -14.55 15.80 -4.14
N ARG A 208 -14.31 15.68 -5.45
CA ARG A 208 -13.97 16.81 -6.32
C ARG A 208 -14.96 16.87 -7.48
N GLN A 209 -15.32 18.08 -7.91
CA GLN A 209 -16.14 18.25 -9.09
C GLN A 209 -15.35 17.85 -10.33
N ARG A 210 -16.03 17.18 -11.27
CA ARG A 210 -15.42 16.67 -12.50
C ARG A 210 -14.91 17.79 -13.41
N ASP A 211 -15.49 18.98 -13.31
CA ASP A 211 -15.16 20.16 -14.11
C ASP A 211 -13.73 20.71 -13.85
N ASP A 212 -13.11 20.34 -12.72
CA ASP A 212 -11.72 20.70 -12.41
C ASP A 212 -10.68 19.86 -13.20
N VAL A 213 -11.13 18.80 -13.88
CA VAL A 213 -10.27 17.82 -14.57
C VAL A 213 -10.18 18.12 -16.07
N ASP A 214 -11.27 18.59 -16.70
CA ASP A 214 -11.32 18.81 -18.16
C ASP A 214 -10.48 20.00 -18.65
N ASN A 215 -10.06 20.93 -17.78
CA ASN A 215 -9.21 22.07 -18.17
C ASN A 215 -7.70 21.82 -17.99
N ASN A 216 -7.28 20.65 -17.50
CA ASN A 216 -5.86 20.34 -17.27
C ASN A 216 -5.40 19.02 -17.92
N ASP A 217 -6.31 18.30 -18.59
CA ASP A 217 -6.05 16.97 -19.15
C ASP A 217 -5.66 16.98 -20.64
N ASN A 218 -4.87 17.98 -21.05
CA ASN A 218 -3.95 17.81 -22.18
C ASN A 218 -2.63 17.12 -21.77
N HIS A 219 -2.58 16.55 -20.57
CA HIS A 219 -1.68 15.47 -20.26
C HIS A 219 -2.26 14.18 -20.82
N HIS A 220 -2.02 13.95 -22.12
CA HIS A 220 -1.86 12.61 -22.66
C HIS A 220 -1.26 11.72 -21.58
N ALA A 221 -1.80 10.51 -21.42
CA ALA A 221 -1.21 9.40 -20.68
C ALA A 221 0.30 9.43 -20.82
N ALA A 222 0.95 10.19 -19.95
CA ALA A 222 2.38 10.25 -19.85
C ALA A 222 2.62 8.89 -19.24
N GLU A 223 3.11 7.96 -20.07
CA GLU A 223 3.84 6.79 -19.61
C GLU A 223 4.42 7.13 -18.25
N LEU A 224 3.97 6.42 -17.21
CA LEU A 224 4.56 6.48 -15.89
C LEU A 224 6.00 5.98 -16.04
N LYS A 225 6.87 6.84 -16.58
CA LYS A 225 8.28 6.61 -16.85
C LYS A 225 9.15 6.96 -15.65
N ASP A 226 8.55 7.49 -14.59
CA ASP A 226 9.21 7.67 -13.29
C ASP A 226 8.47 6.88 -12.21
N ASP A 227 8.87 5.61 -12.09
CA ASP A 227 8.80 4.85 -10.85
C ASP A 227 9.64 5.60 -9.79
N GLU A 228 9.11 6.68 -9.20
CA GLU A 228 9.79 7.38 -8.10
C GLU A 228 9.78 6.47 -6.87
N VAL A 229 10.85 5.69 -6.71
CA VAL A 229 11.09 4.85 -5.55
C VAL A 229 11.41 5.76 -4.36
N VAL A 230 10.38 6.14 -3.60
CA VAL A 230 10.54 6.95 -2.38
C VAL A 230 11.11 6.07 -1.27
N ILE A 231 12.42 6.21 -1.04
CA ILE A 231 13.15 5.46 -0.01
C ILE A 231 13.28 6.35 1.22
N GLN A 232 12.52 6.06 2.28
CA GLN A 232 12.66 6.75 3.56
C GLN A 232 13.32 5.84 4.59
N GLN A 233 14.58 6.13 4.92
CA GLN A 233 15.22 5.59 6.11
C GLN A 233 14.96 6.51 7.30
N LEU A 234 14.07 6.10 8.19
CA LEU A 234 13.81 6.79 9.45
C LEU A 234 14.67 6.17 10.56
N ARG A 235 15.78 6.84 10.90
CA ARG A 235 16.51 6.56 12.14
C ARG A 235 15.88 7.35 13.27
N SER A 236 15.04 6.71 14.07
CA SER A 236 14.55 7.32 15.32
C SER A 236 15.70 7.39 16.33
N ARG A 237 16.40 8.53 16.41
CA ARG A 237 17.02 8.92 17.68
C ARG A 237 15.92 9.53 18.56
N ALA A 238 15.13 8.66 19.18
CA ALA A 238 14.41 9.06 20.39
C ALA A 238 15.43 9.03 21.54
N SER A 239 16.33 10.02 21.57
CA SER A 239 17.09 10.28 22.79
C SER A 239 16.12 10.90 23.78
N GLY A 240 15.70 10.09 24.75
CA GLY A 240 15.20 10.62 26.01
C GLY A 240 16.24 11.56 26.60
N ASN A 241 15.86 12.81 26.80
CA ASN A 241 16.09 13.63 27.99
C ASN A 241 15.94 15.11 27.60
N GLY A 242 14.80 15.66 28.00
CA GLY A 242 14.48 17.08 27.93
C GLY A 242 13.33 17.32 28.89
N THR A 243 13.64 17.31 30.18
CA THR A 243 12.77 17.71 31.28
C THR A 243 12.34 19.16 31.07
N THR A 244 11.11 19.37 30.60
CA THR A 244 10.35 20.58 30.94
C THR A 244 9.07 20.12 31.59
N GLN A 245 9.05 20.19 32.93
CA GLN A 245 7.83 20.17 33.71
C GLN A 245 6.97 21.36 33.27
N HIS A 246 6.06 21.11 32.33
CA HIS A 246 4.85 21.92 32.21
C HIS A 246 3.69 21.05 32.67
N HIS A 247 3.15 21.40 33.83
CA HIS A 247 1.96 20.82 34.42
C HIS A 247 0.74 21.08 33.54
N HIS A 248 0.49 20.22 32.54
CA HIS A 248 -0.84 19.99 31.99
C HIS A 248 -0.95 18.52 31.53
N HIS A 249 -2.08 17.87 31.85
CA HIS A 249 -2.40 16.46 31.60
C HIS A 249 -2.50 16.08 30.10
N HIS A 250 -1.46 16.30 29.31
CA HIS A 250 -1.45 15.89 27.92
C HIS A 250 -0.72 14.56 27.74
N ARG A 251 -1.46 13.57 27.23
CA ARG A 251 -0.91 12.30 26.74
C ARG A 251 0.21 12.59 25.74
N PRO A 252 1.35 11.89 25.81
CA PRO A 252 2.44 12.11 24.86
C PRO A 252 1.99 11.78 23.42
N TYR A 253 2.51 12.54 22.46
CA TYR A 253 2.29 12.29 21.02
C TYR A 253 2.88 10.93 20.60
N SER A 254 2.25 10.29 19.61
CA SER A 254 2.75 9.04 19.06
C SER A 254 4.00 9.25 18.21
N THR A 255 4.82 8.22 18.07
CA THR A 255 5.99 8.25 17.18
C THR A 255 5.61 8.64 15.75
N ALA A 256 4.50 8.10 15.23
CA ALA A 256 4.01 8.44 13.90
C ALA A 256 3.69 9.95 13.77
N GLN A 257 2.99 10.53 14.75
CA GLN A 257 2.68 11.96 14.78
C GLN A 257 3.96 12.82 14.77
N CYS A 258 4.94 12.47 15.61
CA CYS A 258 6.20 13.19 15.66
C CYS A 258 6.99 13.10 14.35
N LEU A 259 7.04 11.93 13.72
CA LEU A 259 7.76 11.72 12.46
C LEU A 259 7.10 12.44 11.29
N VAL A 260 5.77 12.33 11.17
CA VAL A 260 4.99 13.07 10.17
C VAL A 260 5.19 14.57 10.30
N ALA A 261 5.08 15.11 11.52
CA ALA A 261 5.29 16.54 11.77
C ALA A 261 6.72 16.98 11.41
N HIS A 262 7.72 16.14 11.73
CA HIS A 262 9.11 16.41 11.41
C HIS A 262 9.36 16.44 9.90
N ILE A 263 8.87 15.44 9.17
CA ILE A 263 9.00 15.37 7.70
C ILE A 263 8.26 16.55 7.06
N TRP A 264 7.05 16.85 7.53
CA TRP A 264 6.26 17.95 7.01
C TRP A 264 7.00 19.29 7.17
N ARG A 265 7.55 19.55 8.36
CA ARG A 265 8.37 20.74 8.62
C ARG A 265 9.61 20.76 7.73
N TRP A 266 10.26 19.63 7.48
CA TRP A 266 11.45 19.57 6.62
C TRP A 266 11.11 19.91 5.17
N VAL A 267 10.04 19.32 4.61
CA VAL A 267 9.58 19.57 3.24
C VAL A 267 9.19 21.05 3.04
N HIS A 268 8.59 21.69 4.04
CA HIS A 268 8.12 23.07 3.95
C HIS A 268 9.10 24.12 4.47
N GLY A 269 10.08 23.71 5.28
CA GLY A 269 11.08 24.57 5.90
C GLY A 269 12.35 24.75 5.07
N GLN A 270 12.47 24.07 3.92
CA GLN A 270 13.48 24.47 2.94
C GLN A 270 13.13 25.86 2.39
N PRO A 271 14.07 26.83 2.36
CA PRO A 271 13.80 28.16 1.85
C PRO A 271 13.21 28.04 0.44
N ARG A 272 12.00 28.58 0.27
CA ARG A 272 11.49 28.87 -1.07
C ARG A 272 12.51 29.80 -1.71
N ALA A 273 13.29 29.32 -2.67
CA ALA A 273 13.96 30.20 -3.63
C ALA A 273 12.89 30.80 -4.56
N LEU A 274 12.01 31.60 -3.96
CA LEU A 274 11.12 32.53 -4.62
C LEU A 274 11.64 33.88 -4.18
N GLY A 275 12.18 34.64 -5.15
CA GLY A 275 12.72 35.98 -4.91
C GLY A 275 11.77 36.78 -4.04
N ALA A 276 12.29 37.31 -2.94
CA ALA A 276 11.56 38.24 -2.11
C ALA A 276 11.22 39.48 -2.95
N PRO A 277 9.97 39.97 -2.95
CA PRO A 277 9.69 41.28 -3.50
C PRO A 277 10.30 42.32 -2.56
N ASP A 278 11.11 43.22 -3.13
CA ASP A 278 11.70 44.36 -2.44
C ASP A 278 10.65 45.16 -1.68
N ARG A 279 10.95 45.45 -0.41
CA ARG A 279 10.25 46.44 0.39
C ARG A 279 10.84 47.81 0.12
N HIS A 280 10.24 48.58 -0.78
CA HIS A 280 10.26 50.05 -0.77
C HIS A 280 8.85 50.49 -1.26
N GLY A 281 8.07 51.34 -0.60
CA GLY A 281 8.43 52.60 0.04
C GLY A 281 7.99 53.76 -0.86
N GLY A 282 6.69 54.09 -0.86
CA GLY A 282 6.11 55.42 -1.20
C GLY A 282 6.21 55.98 -2.64
N GLY A 283 5.04 56.41 -3.17
CA GLY A 283 4.95 57.51 -4.15
C GLY A 283 4.63 57.14 -5.61
N ALA A 284 3.41 57.46 -6.06
CA ALA A 284 3.09 57.76 -7.47
C ALA A 284 3.51 59.23 -7.77
N PRO A 285 3.59 59.75 -9.03
CA PRO A 285 2.90 59.30 -10.26
C PRO A 285 3.67 59.38 -11.61
N GLY A 286 3.07 58.84 -12.68
CA GLY A 286 3.15 59.39 -14.04
C GLY A 286 3.95 58.62 -15.11
N GLY A 287 3.37 58.51 -16.32
CA GLY A 287 4.10 58.45 -17.59
C GLY A 287 4.20 57.10 -18.29
N ALA A 288 3.63 57.04 -19.50
CA ALA A 288 3.56 55.88 -20.39
C ALA A 288 4.89 55.52 -21.09
N ALA A 289 5.14 54.23 -21.38
CA ALA A 289 5.74 53.74 -22.63
C ALA A 289 5.74 52.19 -22.73
N ARG A 290 5.48 51.72 -23.96
CA ARG A 290 5.49 50.33 -24.46
C ARG A 290 6.83 49.61 -24.30
N ALA A 291 6.81 48.28 -24.15
CA ALA A 291 7.35 47.32 -25.13
C ALA A 291 7.08 45.85 -24.76
N ARG A 292 6.83 45.04 -25.79
CA ARG A 292 6.53 43.60 -25.79
C ARG A 292 7.80 42.75 -25.57
N GLY A 293 7.61 41.54 -25.04
CA GLY A 293 8.60 40.45 -25.15
C GLY A 293 8.32 39.32 -24.16
N GLY A 294 7.71 38.22 -24.62
CA GLY A 294 7.23 37.13 -23.78
C GLY A 294 8.30 36.15 -23.31
N ALA A 295 8.02 35.47 -22.19
CA ALA A 295 8.49 34.13 -21.88
C ALA A 295 7.53 33.47 -20.87
N HIS A 296 6.86 32.41 -21.30
CA HIS A 296 6.06 31.51 -20.44
C HIS A 296 6.97 30.75 -19.46
N PRO A 297 6.69 30.70 -18.15
CA PRO A 297 7.25 29.68 -17.28
C PRO A 297 6.41 28.39 -17.41
N ARG A 298 7.08 27.32 -17.84
CA ARG A 298 6.55 25.95 -17.94
C ARG A 298 6.02 25.49 -16.58
N GLY A 299 4.79 24.96 -16.58
CA GLY A 299 4.09 24.45 -15.40
C GLY A 299 4.79 23.24 -14.80
N GLY A 300 5.26 23.40 -13.55
CA GLY A 300 5.57 22.28 -12.66
C GLY A 300 4.37 22.00 -11.75
N ARG A 301 3.97 20.74 -11.63
CA ARG A 301 2.86 20.33 -10.74
C ARG A 301 3.13 20.78 -9.29
N PRO A 302 2.12 21.27 -8.54
CA PRO A 302 2.32 21.77 -7.19
C PRO A 302 2.68 20.62 -6.24
N ARG A 303 3.82 20.76 -5.55
CA ARG A 303 4.40 19.83 -4.56
C ARG A 303 3.44 19.36 -3.44
N ARG A 304 2.23 19.93 -3.33
CA ARG A 304 1.16 19.50 -2.40
C ARG A 304 0.66 18.08 -2.67
N GLN A 305 0.55 17.65 -3.92
CA GLN A 305 0.10 16.28 -4.25
C GLN A 305 1.10 15.21 -3.81
N ARG A 306 2.41 15.51 -3.92
CA ARG A 306 3.50 14.61 -3.48
C ARG A 306 3.50 14.39 -1.96
N LEU A 307 3.10 15.40 -1.18
CA LEU A 307 3.06 15.30 0.29
C LEU A 307 1.89 14.41 0.77
N LEU A 308 0.72 14.52 0.15
CA LEU A 308 -0.45 13.71 0.51
C LEU A 308 -0.19 12.21 0.31
N GLN A 309 0.47 11.84 -0.79
CA GLN A 309 0.86 10.44 -1.04
C GLN A 309 1.87 9.89 -0.01
N VAL A 310 2.81 10.70 0.45
CA VAL A 310 3.80 10.32 1.47
C VAL A 310 3.17 10.18 2.85
N LEU A 311 2.26 11.10 3.22
CA LEU A 311 1.56 11.05 4.50
C LEU A 311 0.58 9.88 4.59
N HIS A 312 -0.12 9.55 3.50
CA HIS A 312 -1.01 8.40 3.45
C HIS A 312 -0.27 7.08 3.66
N ARG A 313 0.84 6.86 2.95
CA ARG A 313 1.69 5.66 3.12
C ARG A 313 2.27 5.51 4.53
N LEU A 314 2.60 6.61 5.20
CA LEU A 314 3.08 6.58 6.59
C LEU A 314 1.97 6.27 7.60
N CYS A 315 0.73 6.70 7.35
CA CYS A 315 -0.42 6.34 8.18
C CYS A 315 -0.80 4.86 8.03
N GLU A 316 -0.71 4.30 6.81
CA GLU A 316 -1.00 2.89 6.54
C GLU A 316 0.02 1.93 7.21
N LEU A 317 1.30 2.31 7.25
CA LEU A 317 2.34 1.53 7.95
C LEU A 317 2.27 1.65 9.49
N GLY A 318 1.60 2.68 10.01
CA GLY A 318 1.50 2.97 11.45
C GLY A 318 0.43 2.18 12.21
N GLY A 319 -0.44 1.42 11.52
CA GLY A 319 -1.53 0.65 12.13
C GLY A 319 -1.09 -0.62 12.87
N GLY A 320 0.16 -1.06 12.70
CA GLY A 320 0.72 -2.27 13.33
C GLY A 320 1.21 -2.08 14.77
N GLY A 321 0.39 -1.49 15.64
CA GLY A 321 0.71 -1.34 17.07
C GLY A 321 0.15 -2.48 17.91
N GLY A 322 0.89 -3.58 18.02
CA GLY A 322 0.49 -4.76 18.80
C GLY A 322 0.18 -4.46 20.27
N GLY A 323 -1.05 -4.76 20.68
CA GLY A 323 -1.43 -4.89 22.09
C GLY A 323 -0.81 -6.15 22.69
N ARG A 324 0.06 -5.99 23.69
CA ARG A 324 0.53 -7.11 24.52
C ARG A 324 -0.66 -7.71 25.28
N PRO A 325 -0.86 -9.04 25.28
CA PRO A 325 -1.76 -9.66 26.25
C PRO A 325 -1.16 -9.49 27.65
N ARG A 326 -1.94 -8.94 28.58
CA ARG A 326 -1.62 -8.94 30.01
C ARG A 326 -1.57 -10.40 30.48
N ALA A 327 -0.44 -10.80 31.06
CA ALA A 327 -0.33 -12.04 31.82
C ALA A 327 -1.31 -11.98 33.00
N GLY A 328 -2.39 -12.77 32.95
CA GLY A 328 -3.25 -13.04 34.08
C GLY A 328 -2.56 -14.03 35.02
N GLY A 329 -2.33 -13.60 36.26
CA GLY A 329 -1.71 -14.42 37.29
C GLY A 329 -2.56 -15.64 37.65
N CYS A 330 -1.94 -16.82 37.62
CA CYS A 330 -2.48 -18.02 38.24
C CYS A 330 -2.31 -17.91 39.76
N GLY A 331 -3.39 -17.60 40.46
CA GLY A 331 -3.55 -17.89 41.88
C GLY A 331 -4.02 -19.33 42.04
N GLY A 332 -3.26 -20.13 42.80
CA GLY A 332 -3.51 -21.55 42.97
C GLY A 332 -4.70 -21.89 43.87
N ALA A 333 -5.25 -23.09 43.67
CA ALA A 333 -5.93 -23.86 44.69
C ALA A 333 -5.89 -25.36 44.35
N ARG A 334 -5.05 -26.07 45.11
CA ARG A 334 -5.21 -27.41 45.73
C ARG A 334 -5.91 -28.52 44.92
N GLY A 335 -5.16 -29.60 44.74
CA GLY A 335 -5.63 -30.84 44.14
C GLY A 335 -6.40 -31.76 45.08
N ARG A 336 -6.80 -32.89 44.49
CA ARG A 336 -7.03 -34.21 45.09
C ARG A 336 -7.19 -35.17 43.90
N GLY A 337 -6.30 -36.15 43.81
CA GLY A 337 -6.36 -37.19 42.79
C GLY A 337 -7.39 -38.26 43.13
N ALA A 338 -7.74 -39.04 42.12
CA ALA A 338 -7.93 -40.48 42.21
C ALA A 338 -8.14 -41.02 40.78
N VAL A 339 -7.26 -41.94 40.40
CA VAL A 339 -7.42 -42.89 39.30
C VAL A 339 -8.31 -44.03 39.82
N PRO A 340 -9.05 -44.70 38.94
CA PRO A 340 -8.82 -46.13 38.74
C PRO A 340 -8.37 -46.47 37.32
#